data_AF-M1SXK8-F1
#
_entry.id   AF-M1SXK8-F1
#
_cell.length_a   1.000
_cell.length_b   1.000
_cell.length_c   1.000
_cell.angle_alpha   90.00
_cell.angle_beta   90.00
_cell.angle_gamma   90.00
#
_symmetry.space_group_name_H-M   'P 1'
#
loop_
_entity.id
_entity.type
_entity.pdbx_description
1 polymer ?
#
loop_
_entity_poly.entity_id
_entity_poly.type
_entity_poly.pdbx_seq_one_letter_code
_entity_poly.pdbx_strand_id
1 'polypeptide(L)'
;MNWKVLYDLYNGLLGKCLIFIALSTPVSILVRNTGIYPKSFIISLIGAIIILLGYVACQISTPAIIKKFSDSHTYSEYLIKIEKNVTLSIEFSVLDDVKNKLPTCHDDISLDKFEFVSVEDTKNRCNFEKSIRILSFIKYAYFSQVNFWLRVILTVTMAIGSIFIFFPTLYNIYTILGVVSNV
;
A
#
# COMPACT_ATOMS: atom_id res chain seq x y z
N MET A 1 3.33 4.75 7.41
CA MET A 1 3.56 4.37 5.99
C MET A 1 2.61 5.14 5.09
N ASN A 2 3.05 5.56 3.90
CA ASN A 2 2.15 6.12 2.88
C ASN A 2 1.26 5.01 2.27
N TRP A 3 0.20 5.41 1.56
CA TRP A 3 -0.72 4.44 0.94
C TRP A 3 -0.03 3.52 -0.06
N LYS A 4 0.92 4.05 -0.84
CA LYS A 4 1.60 3.30 -1.89
C LYS A 4 2.40 2.13 -1.31
N VAL A 5 3.26 2.41 -0.34
CA VAL A 5 4.06 1.39 0.36
C VAL A 5 3.17 0.37 1.03
N LEU A 6 2.11 0.82 1.71
CA LEU A 6 1.18 -0.09 2.39
C LEU A 6 0.49 -1.04 1.40
N TYR A 7 0.00 -0.50 0.28
CA TYR A 7 -0.63 -1.27 -0.79
C TYR A 7 0.33 -2.29 -1.41
N ASP A 8 1.55 -1.87 -1.74
CA ASP A 8 2.55 -2.76 -2.34
C ASP A 8 2.98 -3.87 -1.36
N LEU A 9 3.12 -3.57 -0.07
CA LEU A 9 3.43 -4.56 0.98
C LEU A 9 2.30 -5.59 1.16
N TYR A 10 1.04 -5.15 1.19
CA TYR A 10 -0.11 -6.06 1.27
C TYR A 10 -0.18 -6.97 0.04
N ASN A 11 0.06 -6.46 -1.16
CA ASN A 11 0.15 -7.30 -2.37
C ASN A 11 1.32 -8.29 -2.30
N GLY A 12 2.48 -7.87 -1.80
CA GLY A 12 3.63 -8.77 -1.62
C GLY A 12 3.39 -9.88 -0.59
N LEU A 13 2.65 -9.58 0.49
CA LEU A 13 2.30 -10.55 1.53
C LEU A 13 1.17 -11.50 1.11
N LEU A 14 0.30 -11.09 0.19
CA LEU A 14 -0.82 -11.91 -0.29
C LEU A 14 -0.36 -13.28 -0.79
N GLY A 15 0.68 -13.31 -1.62
CA GLY A 15 1.22 -14.56 -2.17
C GLY A 15 1.66 -15.53 -1.08
N LYS A 16 2.29 -15.02 -0.02
CA LYS A 16 2.71 -15.84 1.14
C LYS A 16 1.51 -16.35 1.92
N CYS A 17 0.50 -15.52 2.15
CA CYS A 17 -0.71 -15.92 2.89
C CYS A 17 -1.50 -17.00 2.15
N LEU A 18 -1.60 -16.90 0.83
CA LEU A 18 -2.26 -17.90 -0.01
C LEU A 18 -1.58 -19.27 0.09
N ILE A 19 -0.25 -19.33 0.24
CA ILE A 19 0.47 -20.59 0.44
C ILE A 19 0.05 -21.26 1.76
N PHE A 20 -0.04 -20.52 2.87
CA PHE A 20 -0.49 -21.09 4.15
C PHE A 20 -1.93 -21.59 4.07
N ILE A 21 -2.80 -20.89 3.35
CA ILE A 21 -4.18 -21.32 3.13
C ILE A 21 -4.21 -22.59 2.27
N ALA A 22 -3.44 -22.65 1.19
CA ALA A 22 -3.36 -23.84 0.34
C ALA A 22 -2.82 -25.06 1.09
N LEU A 23 -1.86 -24.86 1.99
CA LEU A 23 -1.29 -25.92 2.84
C LEU A 23 -2.26 -26.40 3.93
N SER A 24 -3.36 -25.69 4.20
CA SER A 24 -4.32 -26.11 5.22
C SER A 24 -4.94 -27.48 4.92
N THR A 25 -5.28 -27.73 3.66
CA THR A 25 -5.89 -29.00 3.22
C THR A 25 -4.96 -30.21 3.41
N PRO A 26 -3.72 -30.23 2.88
CA PRO A 26 -2.82 -31.36 3.11
C PRO A 26 -2.46 -31.53 4.59
N VAL A 27 -2.32 -30.44 5.35
CA VAL A 27 -2.09 -30.53 6.80
C VAL A 27 -3.27 -31.16 7.51
N SER A 28 -4.51 -30.79 7.19
CA SER A 28 -5.71 -31.41 7.79
C SER A 28 -5.80 -32.91 7.51
N ILE A 29 -5.43 -33.35 6.30
CA ILE A 29 -5.36 -34.78 5.95
C ILE A 29 -4.30 -35.49 6.79
N LEU A 30 -3.13 -34.86 6.96
CA LEU A 30 -2.05 -35.41 7.78
C LEU A 30 -2.48 -35.55 9.25
N VAL A 31 -3.12 -34.53 9.84
CA VAL A 31 -3.66 -34.60 11.21
C VAL A 31 -4.65 -35.76 11.33
N ARG A 32 -5.55 -35.91 10.36
CA ARG A 32 -6.56 -36.99 10.36
C ARG A 32 -5.92 -38.39 10.31
N ASN A 33 -4.87 -38.56 9.50
CA ASN A 33 -4.27 -39.87 9.26
C ASN A 33 -3.21 -40.26 10.30
N THR A 34 -2.51 -39.28 10.87
CA THR A 34 -1.37 -39.51 11.80
C THR A 34 -1.66 -39.13 13.25
N GLY A 35 -2.75 -38.38 13.51
CA GLY A 35 -3.09 -37.86 14.84
C GLY A 35 -2.17 -36.73 15.33
N ILE A 36 -1.20 -36.29 14.54
CA ILE A 36 -0.26 -35.23 14.92
C ILE A 36 -0.91 -33.86 14.70
N TYR A 37 -0.97 -33.03 15.75
CA TYR A 37 -1.53 -31.68 15.70
C TYR A 37 -0.43 -30.61 15.57
N PRO A 38 -0.22 -30.00 14.39
CA PRO A 38 0.81 -28.99 14.19
C PRO A 38 0.35 -27.62 14.71
N LYS A 39 0.51 -27.39 16.03
CA LYS A 39 0.12 -26.14 16.70
C LYS A 39 0.73 -24.89 16.03
N SER A 40 1.97 -24.98 15.56
CA SER A 40 2.66 -23.88 14.87
C SER A 40 1.97 -23.50 13.55
N PHE A 41 1.45 -24.47 12.80
CA PHE A 41 0.72 -24.22 11.56
C PHE A 41 -0.60 -23.47 11.81
N ILE A 42 -1.33 -23.82 12.87
CA ILE A 42 -2.58 -23.13 13.25
C ILE A 42 -2.32 -21.64 13.53
N ILE A 43 -1.25 -21.34 14.26
CA ILE A 43 -0.86 -19.95 14.57
C ILE A 43 -0.55 -19.19 13.27
N SER A 44 0.23 -19.78 12.36
CA SER A 44 0.54 -19.16 11.07
C SER A 44 -0.70 -18.99 10.19
N LEU A 45 -1.65 -19.92 10.24
CA LEU A 45 -2.92 -19.82 9.51
C LEU A 45 -3.79 -18.66 10.04
N ILE A 46 -3.87 -18.48 11.36
CA ILE A 46 -4.56 -17.32 11.97
C ILE A 46 -3.89 -16.02 11.49
N GLY A 47 -2.56 -15.96 11.50
CA GLY A 47 -1.82 -14.82 10.96
C GLY A 47 -2.15 -14.54 9.49
N ALA A 48 -2.21 -15.57 8.65
CA ALA A 48 -2.56 -15.44 7.24
C ALA A 48 -3.97 -14.88 7.02
N ILE A 49 -4.96 -15.31 7.83
CA ILE A 49 -6.32 -14.79 7.78
C ILE A 49 -6.37 -13.30 8.17
N ILE A 50 -5.64 -12.91 9.22
CA ILE A 50 -5.56 -11.51 9.67
C ILE A 50 -4.99 -10.62 8.55
N ILE A 51 -3.89 -11.04 7.91
CA ILE A 51 -3.32 -10.30 6.78
C ILE A 51 -4.30 -10.23 5.61
N LEU A 52 -5.04 -11.30 5.33
CA LEU A 52 -6.00 -11.33 4.22
C LEU A 52 -7.19 -10.38 4.45
N LEU A 53 -7.68 -10.27 5.69
CA LEU A 53 -8.67 -9.25 6.06
C LEU A 53 -8.10 -7.84 5.90
N GLY A 54 -6.87 -7.61 6.38
CA GLY A 54 -6.16 -6.34 6.20
C GLY A 54 -5.94 -6.00 4.72
N TYR A 55 -5.65 -7.00 3.88
CA TYR A 55 -5.49 -6.87 2.44
C TYR A 55 -6.77 -6.36 1.77
N VAL A 56 -7.91 -6.99 2.07
CA VAL A 56 -9.21 -6.57 1.51
C VAL A 56 -9.55 -5.15 1.94
N ALA A 57 -9.35 -4.81 3.21
CA ALA A 57 -9.57 -3.46 3.72
C ALA A 57 -8.63 -2.44 3.06
N CYS A 58 -7.35 -2.79 2.86
CA CYS A 58 -6.36 -1.99 2.15
C CYS A 58 -6.79 -1.76 0.69
N GLN A 59 -7.24 -2.82 0.00
CA GLN A 59 -7.74 -2.71 -1.37
C GLN A 59 -8.92 -1.76 -1.45
N ILE A 60 -9.94 -1.87 -0.60
CA ILE A 60 -11.12 -1.00 -0.70
C ILE A 60 -10.75 0.46 -0.39
N SER A 61 -9.84 0.68 0.56
CA SER A 61 -9.56 2.03 1.09
C SER A 61 -8.48 2.79 0.32
N THR A 62 -7.61 2.11 -0.42
CA THR A 62 -6.51 2.78 -1.15
C THR A 62 -7.08 3.61 -2.30
N PRO A 63 -6.72 4.90 -2.41
CA PRO A 63 -7.20 5.75 -3.52
C PRO A 63 -6.81 5.20 -4.89
N ALA A 64 -7.71 5.30 -5.87
CA ALA A 64 -7.52 4.72 -7.21
C ALA A 64 -6.25 5.22 -7.92
N ILE A 65 -5.90 6.50 -7.73
CA ILE A 65 -4.69 7.10 -8.31
C ILE A 65 -3.42 6.37 -7.80
N ILE A 66 -3.36 6.06 -6.50
CA ILE A 66 -2.22 5.37 -5.88
C ILE A 66 -2.13 3.90 -6.30
N LYS A 67 -3.28 3.26 -6.60
CA LYS A 67 -3.29 1.90 -7.13
C LYS A 67 -2.77 1.83 -8.56
N LYS A 68 -3.19 2.80 -9.39
CA LYS A 68 -2.95 2.80 -10.84
C LYS A 68 -1.55 3.28 -11.21
N PHE A 69 -1.00 4.24 -10.47
CA PHE A 69 0.29 4.87 -10.79
C PHE A 69 1.32 4.55 -9.72
N SER A 70 2.58 4.36 -10.14
CA SER A 70 3.71 4.13 -9.24
C SER A 70 4.06 5.38 -8.43
N ASP A 71 4.07 6.53 -9.11
CA ASP A 71 4.46 7.83 -8.57
C ASP A 71 3.69 8.99 -9.26
N SER A 72 3.94 10.19 -8.75
CA SER A 72 3.37 11.43 -9.30
C SER A 72 3.85 11.73 -10.72
N HIS A 73 5.07 11.33 -11.07
CA HIS A 73 5.63 11.52 -12.41
C HIS A 73 4.85 10.72 -13.46
N THR A 74 4.65 9.44 -13.23
CA THR A 74 3.90 8.54 -14.12
C THR A 74 2.46 9.00 -14.27
N TYR A 75 1.85 9.52 -13.19
CA TYR A 75 0.53 10.13 -13.25
C TYR A 75 0.52 11.40 -14.11
N SER A 76 1.51 12.28 -13.94
CA SER A 76 1.62 13.51 -14.73
C SER A 76 1.86 13.24 -16.22
N GLU A 77 2.73 12.28 -16.55
CA GLU A 77 2.97 11.87 -17.94
C GLU A 77 1.73 11.28 -18.59
N TYR A 78 0.97 10.48 -17.84
CA TYR A 78 -0.30 9.96 -18.31
C TYR A 78 -1.25 11.10 -18.68
N LEU A 79 -1.40 12.12 -17.82
CA LEU A 79 -2.26 13.27 -18.07
C LEU A 79 -1.78 14.12 -19.25
N ILE A 80 -0.47 14.33 -19.42
CA ILE A 80 0.09 15.04 -20.58
C ILE A 80 -0.23 14.28 -21.87
N LYS A 81 -0.11 12.94 -21.88
CA LYS A 81 -0.43 12.12 -23.07
C LYS A 81 -1.90 12.22 -23.50
N ILE A 82 -2.81 12.51 -22.57
CA ILE A 82 -4.25 12.69 -22.84
C ILE A 82 -4.70 14.15 -22.77
N GLU A 83 -3.76 15.10 -22.84
CA GLU A 83 -3.96 16.54 -22.64
C GLU A 83 -5.17 17.12 -23.38
N LYS A 84 -5.41 16.72 -24.63
CA LYS A 84 -6.55 17.21 -25.43
C LYS A 84 -7.92 16.86 -24.86
N ASN A 85 -7.99 15.88 -23.96
CA ASN A 85 -9.22 15.35 -23.39
C ASN A 85 -9.36 15.64 -21.88
N VAL A 86 -8.45 16.42 -21.28
CA VAL A 86 -8.46 16.68 -19.83
C VAL A 86 -8.65 18.16 -19.55
N THR A 87 -9.80 18.50 -18.98
CA THR A 87 -10.01 19.82 -18.38
C THR A 87 -9.35 19.86 -17.01
N LEU A 88 -8.24 20.59 -16.88
CA LEU A 88 -7.47 20.70 -15.64
C LEU A 88 -8.33 21.11 -14.44
N SER A 89 -9.21 22.10 -14.61
CA SER A 89 -10.07 22.59 -13.55
C SER A 89 -11.03 21.52 -13.01
N ILE A 90 -11.43 20.54 -13.84
CA ILE A 90 -12.29 19.44 -13.43
C ILE A 90 -11.44 18.36 -12.74
N GLU A 91 -10.35 17.93 -13.38
CA GLU A 91 -9.47 16.88 -12.86
C GLU A 91 -8.85 17.25 -11.51
N PHE A 92 -8.51 18.52 -11.32
CA PHE A 92 -7.84 19.02 -10.11
C PHE A 92 -8.74 19.76 -9.15
N SER A 93 -10.06 19.87 -9.41
CA SER A 93 -11.03 20.56 -8.55
C SER A 93 -10.94 20.20 -7.07
N VAL A 94 -10.70 18.92 -6.77
CA VAL A 94 -10.48 18.42 -5.40
C VAL A 94 -9.39 19.19 -4.64
N LEU A 95 -8.36 19.69 -5.33
CA LEU A 95 -7.29 20.45 -4.68
C LEU A 95 -7.77 21.78 -4.12
N ASP A 96 -8.70 22.44 -4.79
CA ASP A 96 -9.28 23.70 -4.31
C ASP A 96 -10.14 23.46 -3.06
N ASP A 97 -10.84 22.32 -2.99
CA ASP A 97 -11.63 21.92 -1.81
C ASP A 97 -10.77 21.56 -0.59
N VAL A 98 -9.60 20.97 -0.82
CA VAL A 98 -8.71 20.51 0.25
C VAL A 98 -7.52 21.43 0.52
N LYS A 99 -7.49 22.63 -0.09
CA LYS A 99 -6.34 23.55 -0.05
C LYS A 99 -5.79 23.80 1.37
N ASN A 100 -6.67 23.94 2.36
CA ASN A 100 -6.31 24.19 3.76
C ASN A 100 -5.67 22.99 4.47
N LYS A 101 -5.70 21.80 3.84
CA LYS A 101 -5.15 20.54 4.35
C LYS A 101 -3.96 20.05 3.53
N LEU A 102 -3.55 20.79 2.50
CA LEU A 102 -2.38 20.44 1.71
C LEU A 102 -1.12 20.70 2.53
N PRO A 103 -0.12 19.80 2.48
CA PRO A 103 1.15 20.05 3.14
C PRO A 103 1.83 21.27 2.52
N THR A 104 2.32 22.18 3.37
CA THR A 104 2.96 23.44 2.98
C THR A 104 4.36 23.28 2.37
N CYS A 105 4.98 22.11 2.53
CA CYS A 105 6.26 21.76 1.95
C CYS A 105 6.17 20.41 1.24
N HIS A 106 6.66 20.38 0.00
CA HIS A 106 6.73 19.19 -0.85
C HIS A 106 8.20 18.75 -0.94
N ASP A 107 8.60 17.84 -0.05
CA ASP A 107 10.01 17.45 0.16
C ASP A 107 10.60 16.53 -0.93
N ASP A 108 10.07 16.51 -2.15
CA ASP A 108 10.82 15.86 -3.23
C ASP A 108 10.60 16.50 -4.60
N ILE A 109 11.76 16.81 -5.19
CA ILE A 109 12.02 17.25 -6.56
C ILE A 109 11.53 18.68 -6.89
N SER A 110 12.44 19.64 -6.69
CA SER A 110 12.54 20.92 -7.43
C SER A 110 11.41 21.96 -7.29
N LEU A 111 10.46 21.74 -6.39
CA LEU A 111 9.41 22.70 -6.04
C LEU A 111 9.70 23.41 -4.71
N ASP A 112 10.96 23.83 -4.52
CA ASP A 112 11.30 24.75 -3.43
C ASP A 112 10.36 25.97 -3.55
N LYS A 113 9.36 26.02 -2.65
CA LYS A 113 8.40 27.10 -2.45
C LYS A 113 7.34 27.31 -3.55
N PHE A 114 6.66 26.26 -4.03
CA PHE A 114 5.39 26.47 -4.72
C PHE A 114 4.23 26.57 -3.73
N GLU A 115 3.77 27.79 -3.46
CA GLU A 115 2.56 28.03 -2.65
C GLU A 115 1.32 27.80 -3.53
N PHE A 116 0.62 26.70 -3.27
CA PHE A 116 -0.65 26.43 -3.95
C PHE A 116 -1.75 27.36 -3.44
N VAL A 117 -2.23 28.25 -4.31
CA VAL A 117 -3.36 29.16 -4.03
C VAL A 117 -4.67 28.60 -4.61
N SER A 118 -4.65 28.22 -5.89
CA SER A 118 -5.75 27.54 -6.58
C SER A 118 -5.28 26.87 -7.86
N VAL A 119 -6.14 26.02 -8.43
CA VAL A 119 -5.91 25.41 -9.75
C VAL A 119 -5.79 26.47 -10.85
N GLU A 120 -6.67 27.48 -10.86
CA GLU A 120 -6.67 28.53 -11.89
C GLU A 120 -5.46 29.47 -11.76
N ASP A 121 -5.03 29.78 -10.53
CA ASP A 121 -3.79 30.56 -10.31
C ASP A 121 -2.55 29.79 -10.81
N THR A 122 -2.50 28.47 -10.56
CA THR A 122 -1.41 27.61 -11.05
C THR A 122 -1.37 27.53 -12.58
N LYS A 123 -2.53 27.58 -13.24
CA LYS A 123 -2.66 27.64 -14.70
C LYS A 123 -2.21 28.99 -15.26
N ASN A 124 -2.49 30.09 -14.56
CA ASN A 124 -2.11 31.43 -15.01
C ASN A 124 -0.61 31.71 -14.83
N ARG A 125 0.03 31.12 -13.81
CA ARG A 125 1.45 31.34 -13.51
C ARG A 125 2.42 30.45 -14.29
N CYS A 126 1.95 29.33 -14.86
CA CYS A 126 2.81 28.32 -15.46
C CYS A 126 2.31 27.90 -16.84
N ASN A 127 3.22 27.41 -17.69
CA ASN A 127 2.86 26.75 -18.94
C ASN A 127 2.05 25.48 -18.66
N PHE A 128 1.16 25.11 -19.58
CA PHE A 128 0.20 24.01 -19.40
C PHE A 128 0.82 22.71 -18.90
N GLU A 129 1.87 22.20 -19.55
CA GLU A 129 2.57 20.98 -19.10
C GLU A 129 3.15 21.10 -17.69
N LYS A 130 3.70 22.27 -17.36
CA LYS A 130 4.27 22.54 -16.03
C LYS A 130 3.18 22.60 -14.98
N SER A 131 2.03 23.20 -15.29
CA SER A 131 0.85 23.20 -14.42
C SER A 131 0.33 21.78 -14.18
N ILE A 132 0.26 20.92 -15.20
CA ILE A 132 -0.11 19.50 -15.01
C ILE A 132 0.85 18.83 -14.03
N ARG A 133 2.16 18.97 -14.23
CA ARG A 133 3.16 18.28 -13.38
C ARG A 133 3.03 18.70 -11.92
N ILE A 134 2.90 20.01 -11.67
CA ILE A 134 2.75 20.55 -10.32
C ILE A 134 1.45 20.07 -9.68
N LEU A 135 0.31 20.24 -10.35
CA LEU A 135 -0.99 19.83 -9.81
C LEU A 135 -1.09 18.32 -9.60
N SER A 136 -0.51 17.53 -10.52
CA SER A 136 -0.41 16.07 -10.39
C SER A 136 0.40 15.66 -9.18
N PHE A 137 1.52 16.35 -8.93
CA PHE A 137 2.35 16.11 -7.77
C PHE A 137 1.59 16.39 -6.48
N ILE A 138 0.96 17.56 -6.36
CA ILE A 138 0.19 17.96 -5.18
C ILE A 138 -0.95 16.97 -4.91
N LYS A 139 -1.71 16.62 -5.96
CA LYS A 139 -2.84 15.68 -5.87
C LYS A 139 -2.37 14.29 -5.45
N TYR A 140 -1.31 13.78 -6.07
CA TYR A 140 -0.76 12.47 -5.72
C TYR A 140 -0.23 12.44 -4.28
N ALA A 141 0.52 13.47 -3.87
CA ALA A 141 1.04 13.60 -2.52
C ALA A 141 -0.08 13.64 -1.47
N TYR A 142 -1.13 14.42 -1.74
CA TYR A 142 -2.32 14.48 -0.88
C TYR A 142 -2.95 13.09 -0.71
N PHE A 143 -3.34 12.43 -1.81
CA PHE A 143 -3.97 11.12 -1.75
C PHE A 143 -3.07 10.03 -1.16
N SER A 144 -1.75 10.16 -1.29
CA SER A 144 -0.78 9.26 -0.65
C SER A 144 -0.79 9.35 0.88
N GLN A 145 -1.25 10.49 1.43
CA GLN A 145 -1.25 10.79 2.87
C GLN A 145 -2.66 10.89 3.50
N VAL A 146 -3.74 10.86 2.72
CA VAL A 146 -5.11 10.88 3.24
C VAL A 146 -5.37 9.71 4.22
N ASN A 147 -6.30 9.89 5.15
CA ASN A 147 -6.76 8.87 6.12
C ASN A 147 -5.63 8.26 6.96
N PHE A 148 -4.87 9.12 7.66
CA PHE A 148 -3.76 8.71 8.52
C PHE A 148 -4.11 7.57 9.49
N TRP A 149 -5.23 7.70 10.23
CA TRP A 149 -5.65 6.70 11.22
C TRP A 149 -5.87 5.31 10.63
N LEU A 150 -6.53 5.24 9.48
CA LEU A 150 -6.82 3.98 8.81
C LEU A 150 -5.52 3.32 8.31
N ARG A 151 -4.55 4.11 7.81
CA ARG A 151 -3.22 3.61 7.48
C ARG A 151 -2.48 3.05 8.68
N VAL A 152 -2.57 3.71 9.84
CA VAL A 152 -1.95 3.22 11.09
C VAL A 152 -2.54 1.88 11.49
N ILE A 153 -3.87 1.76 11.52
CA ILE A 153 -4.57 0.50 11.84
C ILE A 153 -4.11 -0.61 10.90
N LEU A 154 -4.15 -0.38 9.58
CA LEU A 154 -3.72 -1.35 8.59
C LEU A 154 -2.24 -1.73 8.73
N THR A 155 -1.37 -0.79 9.11
CA THR A 155 0.06 -1.08 9.35
C THR A 155 0.22 -1.98 10.58
N VAL A 156 -0.51 -1.72 11.66
CA VAL A 156 -0.51 -2.53 12.88
C VAL A 156 -1.05 -3.93 12.60
N THR A 157 -2.17 -4.06 11.87
CA THR A 157 -2.74 -5.34 11.44
C THR A 157 -1.73 -6.15 10.63
N MET A 158 -1.04 -5.50 9.68
CA MET A 158 0.01 -6.13 8.87
C MET A 158 1.17 -6.63 9.73
N ALA A 159 1.64 -5.82 10.69
CA ALA A 159 2.72 -6.19 11.58
C ALA A 159 2.37 -7.38 12.47
N ILE A 160 1.20 -7.35 13.11
CA ILE A 160 0.71 -8.45 13.97
C ILE A 160 0.55 -9.74 13.17
N GLY A 161 -0.11 -9.67 12.00
CA GLY A 161 -0.27 -10.83 11.13
C GLY A 161 1.07 -11.39 10.67
N SER A 162 2.03 -10.52 10.34
CA SER A 162 3.37 -10.93 9.93
C SER A 162 4.13 -11.63 11.06
N ILE A 163 4.02 -11.16 12.30
CA ILE A 163 4.63 -11.83 13.47
C ILE A 163 4.07 -13.25 13.61
N PHE A 164 2.75 -13.43 13.53
CA PHE A 164 2.13 -14.75 13.62
C PHE A 164 2.53 -15.71 12.50
N ILE A 165 2.88 -15.20 11.31
CA ILE A 165 3.36 -16.02 10.21
C ILE A 165 4.85 -16.32 10.37
N PHE A 166 5.70 -15.29 10.49
CA PHE A 166 7.15 -15.45 10.40
C PHE A 166 7.77 -16.04 11.66
N PHE A 167 7.23 -15.75 12.86
CA PHE A 167 7.83 -16.24 14.10
C PHE A 167 7.76 -17.78 14.21
N PRO A 168 6.60 -18.46 14.01
CA PRO A 168 6.56 -19.92 14.01
C PRO A 168 7.37 -20.53 12.85
N THR A 169 7.41 -19.86 11.69
CA THR A 169 8.17 -20.35 10.53
C THR A 169 9.67 -20.34 10.81
N LEU A 170 10.20 -19.26 11.39
CA LEU A 170 11.62 -19.18 11.78
C LEU A 170 11.97 -20.19 12.87
N TYR A 171 11.10 -20.36 13.87
CA TYR A 171 11.28 -21.37 14.91
C TYR A 171 11.41 -22.78 14.30
N ASN A 172 10.47 -23.15 13.42
CA ASN A 172 10.50 -24.46 12.77
C ASN A 172 11.76 -24.66 11.91
N ILE A 173 12.20 -23.64 11.15
CA ILE A 173 13.44 -23.70 10.37
C ILE A 173 14.64 -23.94 11.28
N TYR A 174 14.73 -23.20 12.39
CA TYR A 174 15.83 -23.35 13.34
C TYR A 174 15.85 -24.74 13.98
N THR A 175 14.68 -25.27 14.37
CA THR A 175 14.57 -26.63 14.91
C THR A 175 15.01 -27.68 13.89
N ILE A 176 14.59 -27.57 12.63
CA ILE A 176 14.99 -28.52 11.58
C ILE A 176 16.51 -28.47 11.36
N LEU A 177 17.09 -27.27 11.23
CA LEU A 177 18.53 -27.11 11.04
C LEU A 177 19.34 -27.63 12.23
N GLY A 178 18.88 -27.39 13.46
CA GLY A 178 19.54 -27.89 14.67
C GLY A 178 19.44 -29.41 14.84
N VAL A 179 18.41 -30.05 14.31
CA VAL A 179 18.33 -31.52 14.24
C VAL A 179 19.30 -32.05 13.20
N VAL A 180 19.38 -31.44 12.02
CA VAL A 180 20.29 -31.85 10.94
C VAL A 180 21.76 -31.64 11.31
N SER A 181 22.11 -30.63 12.12
CA SER A 181 23.50 -30.41 12.57
C SER A 181 23.97 -31.38 13.66
N ASN A 182 23.05 -32.10 14.30
CA ASN A 182 23.34 -33.07 15.36
C ASN A 182 23.33 -34.53 14.85
N VAL A 183 23.19 -34.73 13.54
CA VAL A 183 23.34 -36.02 12.83
C VAL A 183 24.64 -35.98 12.05
#